data_AF-A0A9Q9FGL3-F1
#
_entry.id   AF-A0A9Q9FGL3-F1
#
_cell.length_a   1.000
_cell.length_b   1.000
_cell.length_c   1.000
_cell.angle_alpha   90.00
_cell.angle_beta   90.00
_cell.angle_gamma   90.00
#
_symmetry.space_group_name_H-M   'P 1'
#
loop_
_entity.id
_entity.type
_entity.pdbx_description
1 polymer ?
#
loop_
_entity_poly.entity_id
_entity_poly.type
_entity_poly.pdbx_seq_one_letter_code
_entity_poly.pdbx_strand_id
1 'polypeptide(L)'
;MKKFKGLVFTLMSFVVLLVGCDTDSKMGSVSDKLQIVTTLFPQYDFARVIGGDKVDVTLLLPAGMESHSYEPTPADIIKINKADLFIYTGESMEQWAHSIIESVDSNEVYVLDVSKNVPLLAPNSTVEDNHDHEDENHDHDADTDHNHEDENHDHDADTDHDHEDENHNHDAEVEAGHDHSEGDGHNHTYDPHIWTSPKNAMIMVNNILEALCEVDPENADYYKDNANAYLAELEELDHELKDVVANAKRDTIYHGGRFAMQYLTNQYGIHYVSAPFEAEPSAALVAQMIKEIKEQNIPVIYYEELVDPKISQMISDETGAKMLLLHSCHNVSKEDFNNGVTYLSLMKQNVENLKVGLD
;
A
#
# COMPACT_ATOMS: atom_id res chain seq x y z
N MET A 1 109.27 21.68 3.58
CA MET A 1 109.14 22.80 2.63
C MET A 1 107.68 22.92 2.23
N LYS A 2 107.16 24.16 2.19
CA LYS A 2 105.77 24.52 1.89
C LYS A 2 105.37 24.11 0.45
N LYS A 3 104.09 23.78 0.20
CA LYS A 3 103.11 24.63 -0.54
C LYS A 3 101.82 23.90 -0.98
N PHE A 4 100.68 24.52 -0.60
CA PHE A 4 99.42 24.76 -1.35
C PHE A 4 98.57 23.58 -1.87
N LYS A 5 97.24 23.63 -2.05
CA LYS A 5 96.05 24.41 -1.60
C LYS A 5 94.85 23.74 -2.32
N GLY A 6 93.65 23.79 -1.73
CA GLY A 6 92.34 23.45 -2.33
C GLY A 6 91.50 22.69 -1.31
N LEU A 7 90.59 23.29 -0.54
CA LEU A 7 89.32 23.96 -0.88
C LEU A 7 88.36 23.04 -1.66
N VAL A 8 87.17 22.82 -1.07
CA VAL A 8 85.82 22.77 -1.67
C VAL A 8 84.97 21.56 -1.22
N PHE A 9 83.91 21.91 -0.47
CA PHE A 9 82.55 21.33 -0.36
C PHE A 9 82.27 20.01 0.39
N THR A 10 81.80 20.18 1.63
CA THR A 10 80.44 19.87 2.11
C THR A 10 79.60 18.85 1.32
N LEU A 11 79.28 17.72 1.96
CA LEU A 11 77.89 17.24 2.06
C LEU A 11 77.75 16.27 3.25
N MET A 12 77.31 16.83 4.39
CA MET A 12 76.89 16.05 5.56
C MET A 12 75.54 15.42 5.21
N SER A 13 75.53 14.15 4.85
CA SER A 13 74.31 13.40 4.55
C SER A 13 73.54 13.17 5.85
N PHE A 14 72.57 14.05 6.08
CA PHE A 14 71.57 13.97 7.13
C PHE A 14 70.57 12.88 6.71
N VAL A 15 70.72 11.67 7.26
CA VAL A 15 69.70 10.61 7.10
C VAL A 15 68.53 11.00 8.01
N VAL A 16 67.59 11.75 7.44
CA VAL A 16 66.27 11.96 8.02
C VAL A 16 65.52 10.64 7.90
N LEU A 17 65.38 9.93 9.03
CA LEU A 17 64.38 8.88 9.17
C LEU A 17 63.00 9.57 9.16
N LEU A 18 62.38 9.61 7.98
CA LEU A 18 60.98 9.95 7.82
C LEU A 18 60.16 8.86 8.50
N VAL A 19 59.66 9.15 9.70
CA VAL A 19 58.47 8.50 10.24
C VAL A 19 57.33 8.92 9.31
N GLY A 20 56.98 8.03 8.38
CA GLY A 20 55.76 8.17 7.60
C GLY A 20 54.58 8.10 8.55
N CYS A 21 53.93 9.23 8.79
CA CYS A 21 52.52 9.22 9.12
C CYS A 21 51.82 8.62 7.90
N ASP A 22 51.40 7.37 8.03
CA ASP A 22 50.36 6.84 7.17
C ASP A 22 49.08 7.57 7.58
N THR A 23 48.84 8.71 6.93
CA THR A 23 47.49 9.25 6.85
C THR A 23 46.72 8.25 6.01
N ASP A 24 46.17 7.23 6.67
CA ASP A 24 45.02 6.49 6.18
C ASP A 24 43.94 7.53 5.93
N SER A 25 43.95 8.02 4.69
CA SER A 25 42.81 8.56 4.02
C SER A 25 41.65 7.66 4.37
N LYS A 26 40.62 8.23 5.01
CA LYS A 26 39.27 7.68 5.02
C LYS A 26 38.83 7.53 3.56
N MET A 27 39.28 6.44 2.92
CA MET A 27 38.61 5.81 1.82
C MET A 27 37.25 5.43 2.40
N GLY A 28 36.17 5.98 1.86
CA GLY A 28 34.84 5.57 2.26
C GLY A 28 34.77 4.06 2.19
N SER A 29 34.40 3.40 3.29
CA SER A 29 34.12 1.97 3.25
C SER A 29 33.06 1.76 2.18
N VAL A 30 33.44 1.10 1.09
CA VAL A 30 32.45 0.32 0.35
C VAL A 30 31.85 -0.60 1.40
N SER A 31 30.57 -0.45 1.70
CA SER A 31 29.92 -1.30 2.71
C SER A 31 30.09 -2.73 2.22
N ASP A 32 30.68 -3.61 3.03
CA ASP A 32 30.75 -5.06 2.73
C ASP A 32 29.35 -5.72 2.75
N LYS A 33 28.31 -4.93 3.03
CA LYS A 33 26.92 -5.37 3.12
C LYS A 33 26.16 -5.13 1.83
N LEU A 34 25.27 -6.07 1.54
CA LEU A 34 24.34 -5.97 0.42
C LEU A 34 23.40 -4.77 0.61
N GLN A 35 23.33 -3.89 -0.39
CA GLN A 35 22.48 -2.71 -0.38
C GLN A 35 21.11 -3.05 -0.94
N ILE A 36 20.08 -2.93 -0.12
CA ILE A 36 18.70 -3.28 -0.47
C ILE A 36 17.84 -2.02 -0.44
N VAL A 37 17.07 -1.76 -1.49
CA VAL A 37 16.03 -0.72 -1.49
C VAL A 37 14.67 -1.39 -1.52
N THR A 38 13.79 -0.98 -0.62
CA THR A 38 12.44 -1.53 -0.49
C THR A 38 11.40 -0.41 -0.57
N THR A 39 10.25 -0.64 -1.18
CA THR A 39 9.24 0.42 -1.32
C THR A 39 8.46 0.71 -0.04
N LEU A 40 7.93 -0.31 0.65
CA LEU A 40 7.09 -0.21 1.85
C LEU A 40 7.72 -0.83 3.10
N PHE A 41 7.13 -0.55 4.26
CA PHE A 41 7.62 -1.03 5.55
C PHE A 41 7.63 -2.56 5.73
N PRO A 42 6.65 -3.36 5.24
CA PRO A 42 6.68 -4.80 5.41
C PRO A 42 7.92 -5.45 4.77
N GLN A 43 8.21 -5.16 3.50
CA GLN A 43 9.42 -5.66 2.83
C GLN A 43 10.70 -5.11 3.44
N TYR A 44 10.70 -3.85 3.92
CA TYR A 44 11.83 -3.31 4.68
C TYR A 44 12.14 -4.19 5.89
N ASP A 45 11.13 -4.47 6.71
CA ASP A 45 11.29 -5.23 7.94
C ASP A 45 11.66 -6.69 7.65
N PHE A 46 11.01 -7.32 6.66
CA PHE A 46 11.32 -8.69 6.25
C PHE A 46 12.77 -8.82 5.77
N ALA A 47 13.21 -7.96 4.86
CA ALA A 47 14.59 -7.97 4.36
C ALA A 47 15.60 -7.70 5.48
N ARG A 48 15.28 -6.78 6.41
CA ARG A 48 16.12 -6.46 7.57
C ARG A 48 16.27 -7.65 8.52
N VAL A 49 15.19 -8.37 8.80
CA VAL A 49 15.20 -9.54 9.69
C VAL A 49 15.95 -10.71 9.06
N ILE A 50 15.69 -11.01 7.79
CA ILE A 50 16.35 -12.12 7.08
C ILE A 50 17.84 -11.81 6.86
N GLY A 51 18.14 -10.61 6.37
CA GLY A 51 19.48 -10.19 6.02
C GLY A 51 20.39 -9.85 7.20
N GLY A 52 19.81 -9.46 8.35
CA GLY A 52 20.55 -9.21 9.59
C GLY A 52 21.68 -8.19 9.44
N ASP A 53 22.89 -8.55 9.90
CA ASP A 53 24.06 -7.68 9.83
C ASP A 53 24.79 -7.72 8.47
N LYS A 54 24.31 -8.50 7.50
CA LYS A 54 24.88 -8.63 6.15
C LYS A 54 24.27 -7.69 5.12
N VAL A 55 23.19 -7.01 5.49
CA VAL A 55 22.46 -6.12 4.59
C VAL A 55 22.35 -4.73 5.18
N ASP A 56 22.27 -3.73 4.31
CA ASP A 56 21.79 -2.39 4.64
C ASP A 56 20.50 -2.16 3.84
N VAL A 57 19.36 -2.11 4.54
CA VAL A 57 18.05 -1.93 3.93
C VAL A 57 17.63 -0.47 3.99
N THR A 58 17.18 0.07 2.86
CA THR A 58 16.66 1.42 2.73
C THR A 58 15.17 1.36 2.42
N LEU A 59 14.34 1.94 3.29
CA LEU A 59 12.93 2.17 3.03
C LEU A 59 12.76 3.42 2.14
N LEU A 60 12.25 3.23 0.93
CA LEU A 60 12.09 4.29 -0.07
C LEU A 60 10.99 5.29 0.33
N LEU A 61 9.81 4.78 0.69
CA LEU A 61 8.71 5.56 1.24
C LEU A 61 9.03 5.98 2.68
N PRO A 62 9.38 7.25 2.96
CA PRO A 62 9.83 7.62 4.29
C PRO A 62 8.76 7.33 5.36
N ALA A 63 9.21 6.96 6.57
CA ALA A 63 8.31 6.72 7.69
C ALA A 63 7.34 7.90 7.93
N GLY A 64 6.06 7.59 8.08
CA GLY A 64 4.95 8.53 8.27
C GLY A 64 4.34 9.11 6.99
N MET A 65 4.68 8.56 5.82
CA MET A 65 4.11 8.96 4.53
C MET A 65 3.08 7.94 4.03
N GLU A 66 2.03 8.43 3.37
CA GLU A 66 1.02 7.61 2.70
C GLU A 66 1.62 6.94 1.45
N SER A 67 1.38 5.64 1.28
CA SER A 67 1.91 4.84 0.17
C SER A 67 1.17 5.03 -1.14
N HIS A 68 -0.16 5.16 -1.11
CA HIS A 68 -0.99 5.15 -2.32
C HIS A 68 -0.85 6.41 -3.18
N SER A 69 -0.34 7.50 -2.60
CA SER A 69 -0.10 8.77 -3.29
C SER A 69 1.39 9.06 -3.51
N TYR A 70 2.26 8.09 -3.24
CA TYR A 70 3.69 8.28 -3.34
C TYR A 70 4.17 8.21 -4.79
N GLU A 71 4.83 9.27 -5.23
CA GLU A 71 5.60 9.30 -6.47
C GLU A 71 7.10 9.35 -6.17
N PRO A 72 7.91 8.48 -6.79
CA PRO A 72 9.35 8.44 -6.58
C PRO A 72 10.03 9.70 -7.14
N THR A 73 10.96 10.26 -6.36
CA THR A 73 11.76 11.40 -6.82
C THR A 73 12.95 10.95 -7.67
N PRO A 74 13.60 11.86 -8.44
CA PRO A 74 14.85 11.52 -9.12
C PRO A 74 15.95 11.01 -8.17
N ALA A 75 15.96 11.47 -6.91
CA ALA A 75 16.90 10.97 -5.91
C ALA A 75 16.59 9.52 -5.51
N ASP A 76 15.32 9.13 -5.48
CA ASP A 76 14.88 7.76 -5.20
C ASP A 76 15.26 6.81 -6.33
N ILE A 77 15.11 7.24 -7.58
CA ILE A 77 15.58 6.49 -8.76
C ILE A 77 17.09 6.26 -8.71
N ILE A 78 17.87 7.27 -8.28
CA ILE A 78 19.33 7.11 -8.09
C ILE A 78 19.65 6.10 -6.99
N LYS A 79 18.87 6.05 -5.90
CA LYS A 79 19.06 5.04 -4.85
C LYS A 79 18.79 3.65 -5.39
N ILE A 80 17.70 3.46 -6.12
CA ILE A 80 17.33 2.17 -6.74
C ILE A 80 18.47 1.69 -7.66
N ASN A 81 18.98 2.56 -8.55
CA ASN A 81 20.08 2.23 -9.46
C ASN A 81 21.44 1.95 -8.78
N LYS A 82 21.57 2.22 -7.48
CA LYS A 82 22.80 1.95 -6.72
C LYS A 82 22.65 0.77 -5.75
N ALA A 83 21.45 0.18 -5.69
CA ALA A 83 21.19 -0.97 -4.86
C ALA A 83 21.65 -2.24 -5.57
N ASP A 84 21.97 -3.27 -4.79
CA ASP A 84 22.19 -4.61 -5.33
C ASP A 84 20.85 -5.34 -5.52
N LEU A 85 19.85 -5.00 -4.69
CA LEU A 85 18.51 -5.58 -4.71
C LEU A 85 17.44 -4.50 -4.51
N PHE A 86 16.46 -4.46 -5.42
CA PHE A 86 15.26 -3.63 -5.31
C PHE A 86 14.01 -4.50 -5.10
N ILE A 87 13.24 -4.23 -4.04
CA ILE A 87 12.07 -5.02 -3.65
C ILE A 87 10.81 -4.13 -3.65
N TYR A 88 9.79 -4.53 -4.40
CA TYR A 88 8.49 -3.86 -4.49
C TYR A 88 7.33 -4.84 -4.41
N THR A 89 6.08 -4.34 -4.36
CA THR A 89 4.84 -5.07 -4.05
C THR A 89 3.89 -5.17 -5.26
N GLY A 90 4.44 -5.50 -6.42
CA GLY A 90 3.65 -5.70 -7.64
C GLY A 90 3.00 -4.43 -8.20
N GLU A 91 2.49 -4.53 -9.42
CA GLU A 91 1.93 -3.37 -10.15
C GLU A 91 0.64 -2.83 -9.54
N SER A 92 -0.08 -3.66 -8.76
CA SER A 92 -1.28 -3.22 -8.05
C SER A 92 -0.96 -2.29 -6.88
N MET A 93 0.27 -2.25 -6.36
CA MET A 93 0.66 -1.30 -5.32
C MET A 93 1.49 -0.16 -5.91
N GLU A 94 2.65 -0.46 -6.48
CA GLU A 94 3.55 0.55 -7.04
C GLU A 94 3.38 0.63 -8.56
N GLN A 95 2.30 1.26 -9.04
CA GLN A 95 2.02 1.44 -10.48
C GLN A 95 3.18 2.11 -11.22
N TRP A 96 3.94 2.98 -10.54
CA TRP A 96 5.11 3.66 -11.07
C TRP A 96 6.32 2.73 -11.29
N ALA A 97 6.36 1.55 -10.63
CA ALA A 97 7.53 0.67 -10.59
C ALA A 97 7.97 0.23 -11.99
N HIS A 98 7.01 -0.07 -12.89
CA HIS A 98 7.30 -0.52 -14.24
C HIS A 98 8.23 0.45 -14.99
N SER A 99 7.89 1.75 -14.97
CA SER A 99 8.67 2.79 -15.65
C SER A 99 10.10 2.94 -15.11
N ILE A 100 10.30 2.66 -13.81
CA ILE A 100 11.62 2.72 -13.20
C ILE A 100 12.40 1.46 -13.50
N ILE A 101 11.78 0.28 -13.41
CA ILE A 101 12.41 -1.01 -13.68
C ILE A 101 12.93 -1.07 -15.13
N GLU A 102 12.19 -0.53 -16.10
CA GLU A 102 12.65 -0.42 -17.50
C GLU A 102 13.92 0.41 -17.67
N SER A 103 14.19 1.35 -16.75
CA SER A 103 15.35 2.23 -16.78
C SER A 103 16.57 1.71 -16.01
N VAL A 104 16.38 0.68 -15.19
CA VAL A 104 17.41 0.09 -14.33
C VAL A 104 18.24 -0.91 -15.13
N ASP A 105 19.58 -0.91 -14.95
CA ASP A 105 20.42 -1.96 -15.53
C ASP A 105 20.22 -3.27 -14.76
N SER A 106 19.45 -4.19 -15.36
CA SER A 106 19.17 -5.52 -14.81
C SER A 106 20.42 -6.39 -14.57
N ASN A 107 21.60 -6.00 -15.08
CA ASN A 107 22.85 -6.68 -14.75
C ASN A 107 23.49 -6.16 -13.45
N GLU A 108 23.10 -4.97 -13.00
CA GLU A 108 23.64 -4.34 -11.79
C GLU A 108 22.66 -4.44 -10.61
N VAL A 109 21.35 -4.40 -10.86
CA VAL A 109 20.32 -4.45 -9.81
C VAL A 109 19.43 -5.67 -10.00
N TYR A 110 19.35 -6.52 -8.98
CA TYR A 110 18.33 -7.57 -8.94
C TYR A 110 16.98 -6.95 -8.56
N VAL A 111 15.94 -7.16 -9.37
CA VAL A 111 14.60 -6.64 -9.11
C VAL A 111 13.68 -7.78 -8.66
N LEU A 112 13.07 -7.62 -7.48
CA LEU A 112 12.14 -8.58 -6.89
C LEU A 112 10.74 -7.97 -6.77
N ASP A 113 9.78 -8.56 -7.49
CA ASP A 113 8.36 -8.46 -7.15
C ASP A 113 8.06 -9.43 -6.00
N VAL A 114 7.82 -8.90 -4.81
CA VAL A 114 7.59 -9.72 -3.62
C VAL A 114 6.21 -10.38 -3.62
N SER A 115 5.28 -9.93 -4.47
CA SER A 115 3.93 -10.49 -4.62
C SER A 115 3.91 -11.81 -5.41
N LYS A 116 5.04 -12.21 -5.99
CA LYS A 116 5.15 -13.46 -6.76
C LYS A 116 4.60 -14.66 -5.97
N ASN A 117 3.74 -15.44 -6.62
CA ASN A 117 3.05 -16.61 -6.04
C ASN A 117 2.04 -16.31 -4.91
N VAL A 118 1.80 -15.04 -4.58
CA VAL A 118 0.74 -14.68 -3.62
C VAL A 118 -0.62 -14.73 -4.33
N PRO A 119 -1.62 -15.43 -3.78
CA PRO A 119 -2.98 -15.38 -4.30
C PRO A 119 -3.55 -13.97 -4.16
N LEU A 120 -3.96 -13.35 -5.27
CA LEU A 120 -4.49 -11.98 -5.28
C LEU A 120 -6.03 -11.97 -5.18
N LEU A 121 -6.55 -10.99 -4.44
CA LEU A 121 -7.98 -10.73 -4.32
C LEU A 121 -8.37 -9.52 -5.17
N ALA A 122 -9.57 -9.55 -5.76
CA ALA A 122 -10.15 -8.36 -6.37
C ALA A 122 -10.46 -7.30 -5.28
N PRO A 123 -10.44 -6.00 -5.61
CA PRO A 123 -10.82 -4.93 -4.68
C PRO A 123 -12.21 -5.17 -4.07
N ASN A 124 -12.40 -4.75 -2.82
CA ASN A 124 -13.71 -4.84 -2.18
C ASN A 124 -14.72 -3.88 -2.82
N SER A 125 -15.86 -4.43 -3.26
CA SER A 125 -16.98 -3.65 -3.78
C SER A 125 -18.05 -3.36 -2.72
N THR A 126 -17.74 -3.50 -1.43
CA THR A 126 -18.76 -3.57 -0.36
C THR A 126 -19.30 -2.19 0.01
N VAL A 127 -20.43 -1.84 -0.60
CA VAL A 127 -21.60 -1.33 0.14
C VAL A 127 -22.73 -2.30 -0.18
N GLU A 128 -23.37 -2.83 0.86
CA GLU A 128 -24.44 -3.82 0.75
C GLU A 128 -25.63 -3.28 -0.05
N ASP A 129 -25.91 -3.87 -1.22
CA ASP A 129 -27.25 -3.95 -1.79
C ASP A 129 -28.01 -5.15 -1.17
N ASN A 130 -28.01 -5.26 0.17
CA ASN A 130 -28.96 -6.10 0.90
C ASN A 130 -30.23 -5.29 1.19
N HIS A 131 -30.87 -4.80 0.14
CA HIS A 131 -32.30 -4.58 0.18
C HIS A 131 -32.97 -5.87 -0.25
N ASP A 132 -33.34 -6.70 0.73
CA ASP A 132 -34.48 -7.61 0.60
C ASP A 132 -35.69 -6.76 0.20
N HIS A 133 -35.91 -6.62 -1.10
CA HIS A 133 -37.21 -6.29 -1.63
C HIS A 133 -38.05 -7.54 -1.48
N GLU A 134 -38.71 -7.67 -0.32
CA GLU A 134 -39.96 -8.42 -0.27
C GLU A 134 -40.89 -7.80 -1.31
N ASP A 135 -41.01 -8.47 -2.46
CA ASP A 135 -42.02 -8.20 -3.49
C ASP A 135 -43.41 -8.29 -2.83
N GLU A 136 -43.90 -7.17 -2.31
CA GLU A 136 -45.33 -6.99 -2.08
C GLU A 136 -46.02 -6.97 -3.44
N ASN A 137 -46.60 -8.13 -3.80
CA ASN A 137 -47.54 -8.31 -4.89
C ASN A 137 -48.58 -7.18 -4.90
N HIS A 138 -48.42 -6.22 -5.80
CA HIS A 138 -49.51 -5.35 -6.21
C HIS A 138 -50.31 -6.05 -7.31
N ASP A 139 -51.40 -6.70 -6.89
CA ASP A 139 -52.53 -7.07 -7.73
C ASP A 139 -53.03 -5.84 -8.51
N HIS A 140 -52.91 -5.89 -9.83
CA HIS A 140 -53.71 -5.06 -10.72
C HIS A 140 -54.40 -5.95 -11.75
N ASP A 141 -55.59 -6.42 -11.35
CA ASP A 141 -56.68 -6.79 -12.25
C ASP A 141 -56.98 -5.64 -13.21
N ALA A 142 -56.92 -5.91 -14.51
CA ALA A 142 -57.59 -5.10 -15.54
C ALA A 142 -57.83 -5.92 -16.81
N ASP A 143 -58.79 -6.84 -16.74
CA ASP A 143 -59.63 -7.19 -17.89
C ASP A 143 -60.75 -6.15 -17.97
N THR A 144 -60.76 -5.26 -18.97
CA THR A 144 -62.01 -4.89 -19.68
C THR A 144 -61.72 -4.21 -21.02
N ASP A 145 -62.14 -4.89 -22.07
CA ASP A 145 -62.41 -4.44 -23.44
C ASP A 145 -63.35 -3.22 -23.48
N HIS A 146 -63.08 -2.20 -24.31
CA HIS A 146 -64.11 -1.46 -25.05
C HIS A 146 -63.54 -0.68 -26.25
N ASN A 147 -63.94 -1.19 -27.41
CA ASN A 147 -64.05 -0.59 -28.75
C ASN A 147 -64.62 0.85 -28.78
N HIS A 148 -64.18 1.69 -29.74
CA HIS A 148 -65.04 2.54 -30.60
C HIS A 148 -64.24 3.26 -31.71
N GLU A 149 -64.72 3.08 -32.94
CA GLU A 149 -64.40 3.84 -34.16
C GLU A 149 -65.06 5.23 -34.16
N ASP A 150 -64.48 6.14 -34.96
CA ASP A 150 -65.13 7.09 -35.89
C ASP A 150 -64.69 8.58 -35.84
N GLU A 151 -64.31 9.01 -37.06
CA GLU A 151 -64.62 10.25 -37.77
C GLU A 151 -63.83 11.57 -37.58
N ASN A 152 -63.42 12.06 -38.77
CA ASN A 152 -62.87 13.34 -39.18
C ASN A 152 -63.49 14.58 -38.52
N HIS A 153 -62.72 15.68 -38.45
CA HIS A 153 -63.18 17.00 -38.90
C HIS A 153 -62.02 18.00 -39.12
N ASP A 154 -61.97 18.56 -40.33
CA ASP A 154 -61.23 19.76 -40.75
C ASP A 154 -61.61 21.01 -39.94
N HIS A 155 -60.70 21.99 -39.86
CA HIS A 155 -61.05 23.41 -40.02
C HIS A 155 -59.84 24.28 -40.40
N ASP A 156 -59.96 24.90 -41.57
CA ASP A 156 -59.22 26.04 -42.11
C ASP A 156 -59.41 27.34 -41.29
N ALA A 157 -58.41 28.24 -41.34
CA ALA A 157 -58.45 29.55 -42.03
C ALA A 157 -57.59 30.65 -41.36
N ASP A 158 -56.69 31.23 -42.17
CA ASP A 158 -56.37 32.67 -42.36
C ASP A 158 -55.97 33.53 -41.12
N THR A 159 -54.99 34.44 -41.11
CA THR A 159 -54.27 35.25 -42.12
C THR A 159 -53.21 36.07 -41.34
N ASP A 160 -52.00 36.26 -41.89
CA ASP A 160 -51.41 37.58 -42.21
C ASP A 160 -49.86 37.57 -42.31
N HIS A 161 -49.42 38.39 -43.26
CA HIS A 161 -48.11 38.57 -43.87
C HIS A 161 -47.00 39.10 -42.95
N ASP A 162 -45.74 38.70 -43.21
CA ASP A 162 -44.76 39.57 -43.88
C ASP A 162 -43.45 38.83 -44.20
N HIS A 163 -42.94 39.05 -45.41
CA HIS A 163 -41.62 38.63 -45.88
C HIS A 163 -40.56 39.64 -45.42
N GLU A 164 -39.35 39.17 -45.12
CA GLU A 164 -38.12 39.77 -45.65
C GLU A 164 -36.98 38.73 -45.61
N ASP A 165 -36.43 38.46 -46.78
CA ASP A 165 -35.24 37.63 -47.05
C ASP A 165 -33.98 38.32 -46.52
N GLU A 166 -33.12 37.63 -45.75
CA GLU A 166 -31.66 37.83 -45.80
C GLU A 166 -30.90 36.52 -45.44
N ASN A 167 -30.67 35.72 -46.48
CA ASN A 167 -29.41 35.07 -46.85
C ASN A 167 -28.23 35.13 -45.83
N HIS A 168 -27.95 34.06 -45.08
CA HIS A 168 -26.60 33.81 -44.54
C HIS A 168 -26.25 32.31 -44.42
N ASN A 169 -25.43 31.88 -45.38
CA ASN A 169 -24.25 31.01 -45.30
C ASN A 169 -24.16 29.94 -44.20
N HIS A 170 -24.07 28.68 -44.65
CA HIS A 170 -23.51 27.57 -43.90
C HIS A 170 -22.07 27.88 -43.49
N ASP A 171 -21.82 28.09 -42.20
CA ASP A 171 -20.52 27.87 -41.60
C ASP A 171 -20.69 26.87 -40.46
N ALA A 172 -19.99 25.75 -40.60
CA ALA A 172 -19.99 24.64 -39.68
C ALA A 172 -19.51 25.11 -38.31
N GLU A 173 -20.44 25.19 -37.35
CA GLU A 173 -20.06 25.23 -35.94
C GLU A 173 -19.50 23.87 -35.59
N VAL A 174 -18.19 23.90 -35.34
CA VAL A 174 -17.42 22.85 -34.71
C VAL A 174 -18.06 22.64 -33.35
N GLU A 175 -18.93 21.63 -33.25
CA GLU A 175 -19.34 21.06 -31.98
C GLU A 175 -18.09 20.80 -31.17
N ALA A 176 -17.91 21.62 -30.14
CA ALA A 176 -16.88 21.45 -29.14
C ALA A 176 -17.09 20.05 -28.57
N GLY A 177 -16.26 19.11 -29.03
CA GLY A 177 -16.11 17.82 -28.40
C GLY A 177 -15.88 18.10 -26.94
N HIS A 178 -16.89 17.81 -26.12
CA HIS A 178 -16.72 17.61 -24.70
C HIS A 178 -15.77 16.43 -24.59
N ASP A 179 -14.48 16.75 -24.58
CA ASP A 179 -13.42 15.91 -24.10
C ASP A 179 -13.75 15.68 -22.63
N HIS A 180 -14.60 14.67 -22.40
CA HIS A 180 -14.64 13.98 -21.13
C HIS A 180 -13.26 13.37 -20.99
N SER A 181 -12.35 14.16 -20.43
CA SER A 181 -11.22 13.66 -19.67
C SER A 181 -11.83 12.70 -18.65
N GLU A 182 -11.95 11.44 -19.04
CA GLU A 182 -11.99 10.30 -18.14
C GLU A 182 -10.90 10.61 -17.10
N GLY A 183 -11.35 10.90 -15.88
CA GLY A 183 -10.43 11.11 -14.78
C GLY A 183 -9.54 9.89 -14.71
N ASP A 184 -8.24 10.13 -14.63
CA ASP A 184 -7.21 9.13 -14.35
C ASP A 184 -7.46 8.54 -12.97
N GLY A 185 -8.53 7.75 -12.86
CA GLY A 185 -8.90 7.01 -11.68
C GLY A 185 -7.94 5.85 -11.60
N HIS A 186 -7.05 5.89 -10.62
CA HIS A 186 -6.16 4.81 -10.25
C HIS A 186 -6.98 3.56 -9.93
N ASN A 187 -7.34 2.78 -10.94
CA ASN A 187 -8.14 1.57 -10.77
C ASN A 187 -7.19 0.41 -10.54
N HIS A 188 -7.09 -0.04 -9.29
CA HIS A 188 -6.28 -1.20 -8.96
C HIS A 188 -6.99 -2.47 -9.44
N THR A 189 -6.30 -3.30 -10.24
CA THR A 189 -6.88 -4.57 -10.72
C THR A 189 -7.11 -5.56 -9.57
N TYR A 190 -6.26 -5.49 -8.54
CA TYR A 190 -6.30 -6.32 -7.34
C TYR A 190 -6.10 -5.45 -6.09
N ASP A 191 -6.60 -5.91 -4.95
CA ASP A 191 -6.25 -5.31 -3.66
C ASP A 191 -4.74 -5.47 -3.42
N PRO A 192 -3.97 -4.38 -3.21
CA PRO A 192 -2.54 -4.44 -3.02
C PRO A 192 -2.07 -4.87 -1.61
N HIS A 193 -2.94 -4.94 -0.61
CA HIS A 193 -2.56 -5.09 0.81
C HIS A 193 -2.23 -6.54 1.20
N ILE A 194 -1.49 -7.24 0.35
CA ILE A 194 -1.24 -8.68 0.43
C ILE A 194 -0.57 -9.12 1.74
N TRP A 195 0.27 -8.27 2.33
CA TRP A 195 1.07 -8.57 3.52
C TRP A 195 0.24 -8.63 4.81
N THR A 196 -1.01 -8.17 4.79
CA THR A 196 -1.87 -8.18 5.98
C THR A 196 -2.30 -9.59 6.40
N SER A 197 -2.20 -10.57 5.50
CA SER A 197 -2.31 -12.00 5.83
C SER A 197 -0.95 -12.58 6.22
N PRO A 198 -0.78 -13.16 7.42
CA PRO A 198 0.46 -13.85 7.79
C PRO A 198 0.85 -14.97 6.82
N LYS A 199 -0.12 -15.65 6.20
CA LYS A 199 0.18 -16.65 5.17
C LYS A 199 0.84 -16.06 3.94
N ASN A 200 0.34 -14.91 3.50
CA ASN A 200 0.95 -14.19 2.39
C ASN A 200 2.31 -13.62 2.78
N ALA A 201 2.44 -13.11 4.01
CA ALA A 201 3.72 -12.64 4.54
C ALA A 201 4.79 -13.75 4.54
N MET A 202 4.43 -15.00 4.87
CA MET A 202 5.34 -16.14 4.76
C MET A 202 5.79 -16.41 3.30
N ILE A 203 4.91 -16.24 2.32
CA ILE A 203 5.28 -16.35 0.89
C ILE A 203 6.26 -15.22 0.52
N MET A 204 5.94 -13.99 0.92
CA MET A 204 6.81 -12.82 0.70
C MET A 204 8.20 -13.00 1.32
N VAL A 205 8.28 -13.52 2.55
CA VAL A 205 9.55 -13.83 3.24
C VAL A 205 10.36 -14.85 2.46
N ASN A 206 9.72 -15.91 1.93
CA ASN A 206 10.42 -16.89 1.11
C ASN A 206 10.92 -16.29 -0.22
N ASN A 207 10.14 -15.44 -0.87
CA ASN A 207 10.59 -14.72 -2.08
C ASN A 207 11.81 -13.84 -1.80
N ILE A 208 11.83 -13.13 -0.66
CA ILE A 208 12.98 -12.32 -0.24
C ILE A 208 14.19 -13.21 0.07
N LEU A 209 13.99 -14.32 0.78
CA LEU A 209 15.06 -15.29 1.07
C LEU A 209 15.71 -15.83 -0.22
N GLU A 210 14.89 -16.22 -1.19
CA GLU A 210 15.37 -16.70 -2.49
C GLU A 210 16.22 -15.65 -3.20
N ALA A 211 15.76 -14.39 -3.25
CA ALA A 211 16.51 -13.30 -3.86
C ALA A 211 17.82 -13.01 -3.12
N LEU A 212 17.81 -12.99 -1.78
CA LEU A 212 19.04 -12.80 -0.98
C LEU A 212 20.06 -13.91 -1.24
N CYS A 213 19.63 -15.16 -1.33
CA CYS A 213 20.52 -16.29 -1.63
C CYS A 213 21.08 -16.25 -3.06
N GLU A 214 20.34 -15.68 -4.02
CA GLU A 214 20.78 -15.53 -5.41
C GLU A 214 21.82 -14.41 -5.55
N VAL A 215 21.57 -13.26 -4.92
CA VAL A 215 22.44 -12.09 -5.03
C VAL A 215 23.69 -12.21 -4.14
N ASP A 216 23.58 -12.87 -2.99
CA ASP A 216 24.68 -13.07 -2.05
C ASP A 216 24.77 -14.54 -1.57
N PRO A 217 25.24 -15.44 -2.45
CA PRO A 217 25.32 -16.87 -2.18
C PRO A 217 26.31 -17.24 -1.07
N GLU A 218 27.29 -16.37 -0.77
CA GLU A 218 28.28 -16.61 0.29
C GLU A 218 27.66 -16.57 1.68
N ASN A 219 26.58 -15.79 1.88
CA ASN A 219 25.85 -15.70 3.14
C ASN A 219 24.52 -16.48 3.14
N ALA A 220 24.26 -17.31 2.13
CA ALA A 220 22.97 -17.98 1.95
C ALA A 220 22.49 -18.80 3.17
N ASP A 221 23.39 -19.52 3.85
CA ASP A 221 23.01 -20.31 5.02
C ASP A 221 22.63 -19.42 6.22
N TYR A 222 23.28 -18.26 6.36
CA TYR A 222 22.90 -17.25 7.36
C TYR A 222 21.49 -16.71 7.11
N TYR A 223 21.15 -16.39 5.86
CA TYR A 223 19.81 -15.94 5.47
C TYR A 223 18.75 -17.01 5.73
N LYS A 224 19.03 -18.27 5.40
CA LYS A 224 18.11 -19.39 5.64
C LYS A 224 17.84 -19.59 7.13
N ASP A 225 18.87 -19.53 7.98
CA ASP A 225 18.70 -19.67 9.42
C ASP A 225 17.80 -18.56 10.00
N ASN A 226 18.03 -17.31 9.60
CA ASN A 226 17.20 -16.17 10.02
C ASN A 226 15.76 -16.28 9.49
N ALA A 227 15.60 -16.61 8.21
CA ALA A 227 14.28 -16.77 7.61
C ALA A 227 13.49 -17.91 8.26
N ASN A 228 14.11 -19.06 8.54
CA ASN A 228 13.45 -20.17 9.22
C ASN A 228 12.97 -19.78 10.62
N ALA A 229 13.78 -19.03 11.37
CA ALA A 229 13.37 -18.51 12.67
C ALA A 229 12.18 -17.56 12.56
N TYR A 230 12.22 -16.64 11.59
CA TYR A 230 11.15 -15.65 11.39
C TYR A 230 9.86 -16.28 10.85
N LEU A 231 9.96 -17.26 9.96
CA LEU A 231 8.81 -18.04 9.47
C LEU A 231 8.10 -18.75 10.62
N ALA A 232 8.83 -19.31 11.58
CA ALA A 232 8.22 -19.92 12.77
C ALA A 232 7.45 -18.90 13.63
N GLU A 233 7.92 -17.65 13.72
CA GLU A 233 7.18 -16.58 14.40
C GLU A 233 5.92 -16.15 13.64
N LEU A 234 5.96 -16.14 12.30
CA LEU A 234 4.79 -15.87 11.46
C LEU A 234 3.78 -17.02 11.49
N GLU A 235 4.23 -18.27 11.59
CA GLU A 235 3.36 -19.43 11.81
C GLU A 235 2.64 -19.34 13.17
N GLU A 236 3.35 -18.90 14.23
CA GLU A 236 2.72 -18.68 15.53
C GLU A 236 1.69 -17.54 15.48
N LEU A 237 2.01 -16.43 14.79
CA LEU A 237 1.04 -15.35 14.55
C LEU A 237 -0.21 -15.84 13.82
N ASP A 238 -0.06 -16.71 12.82
CA ASP A 238 -1.18 -17.34 12.11
C ASP A 238 -2.03 -18.23 13.04
N HIS A 239 -1.40 -18.94 13.97
CA HIS A 239 -2.12 -19.72 15.00
C HIS A 239 -2.85 -18.82 16.00
N GLU A 240 -2.22 -17.77 16.50
CA GLU A 240 -2.83 -16.81 17.43
C GLU A 240 -4.11 -16.18 16.83
N LEU A 241 -4.08 -15.79 15.55
CA LEU A 241 -5.26 -15.25 14.85
C LEU A 241 -6.38 -16.29 14.68
N LYS A 242 -6.04 -17.54 14.33
CA LYS A 242 -7.03 -18.63 14.27
C LYS A 242 -7.66 -18.88 15.62
N ASP A 243 -6.87 -18.86 16.69
CA ASP A 243 -7.36 -19.06 18.05
C ASP A 243 -8.28 -17.93 18.49
N VAL A 244 -7.97 -16.68 18.14
CA VAL A 244 -8.87 -15.54 18.38
C VAL A 244 -10.22 -15.77 17.70
N VAL A 245 -10.24 -16.11 16.42
CA VAL A 245 -11.50 -16.31 15.68
C VAL A 245 -12.26 -17.55 16.16
N ALA A 246 -11.57 -18.66 16.45
CA ALA A 246 -12.20 -19.89 16.92
C ALA A 246 -12.91 -19.72 18.28
N ASN A 247 -12.47 -18.76 19.10
CA ASN A 247 -13.05 -18.45 20.40
C ASN A 247 -13.90 -17.18 20.41
N ALA A 248 -14.10 -16.56 19.26
CA ALA A 248 -14.85 -15.32 19.13
C ALA A 248 -16.35 -15.51 19.42
N LYS A 249 -16.98 -14.49 20.00
CA LYS A 249 -18.45 -14.41 20.14
C LYS A 249 -19.10 -13.69 18.96
N ARG A 250 -18.30 -13.01 18.14
CA ARG A 250 -18.71 -12.23 16.98
C ARG A 250 -17.82 -12.61 15.80
N ASP A 251 -18.35 -12.49 14.60
CA ASP A 251 -17.61 -12.71 13.35
C ASP A 251 -17.41 -11.42 12.55
N THR A 252 -18.07 -10.33 12.94
CA THR A 252 -18.10 -9.05 12.20
C THR A 252 -17.37 -7.94 12.95
N ILE A 253 -16.48 -7.22 12.24
CA ILE A 253 -15.80 -6.01 12.75
C ILE A 253 -16.25 -4.74 12.01
N TYR A 254 -16.16 -3.60 12.70
CA TYR A 254 -16.49 -2.29 12.11
C TYR A 254 -15.23 -1.44 12.04
N HIS A 255 -14.94 -0.88 10.86
CA HIS A 255 -13.77 -0.05 10.63
C HIS A 255 -14.18 1.31 10.05
N GLY A 256 -13.85 2.39 10.74
CA GLY A 256 -14.32 3.74 10.41
C GLY A 256 -13.39 4.51 9.48
N GLY A 257 -12.76 3.83 8.52
CA GLY A 257 -11.79 4.38 7.57
C GLY A 257 -11.67 3.53 6.31
N ARG A 258 -10.59 3.71 5.56
CA ARG A 258 -10.28 2.93 4.36
C ARG A 258 -9.84 1.52 4.74
N PHE A 259 -10.39 0.51 4.08
CA PHE A 259 -10.20 -0.87 4.51
C PHE A 259 -9.04 -1.60 3.81
N ALA A 260 -7.86 -1.56 4.43
CA ALA A 260 -6.65 -2.23 3.93
C ALA A 260 -6.46 -3.68 4.44
N MET A 261 -7.47 -4.30 5.08
CA MET A 261 -7.32 -5.57 5.80
C MET A 261 -8.05 -6.76 5.14
N GLN A 262 -8.39 -6.65 3.86
CA GLN A 262 -9.19 -7.66 3.15
C GLN A 262 -8.54 -9.05 3.13
N TYR A 263 -7.22 -9.13 2.95
CA TYR A 263 -6.52 -10.42 2.98
C TYR A 263 -6.54 -11.06 4.36
N LEU A 264 -6.40 -10.27 5.43
CA LEU A 264 -6.55 -10.76 6.80
C LEU A 264 -7.97 -11.30 7.03
N THR A 265 -8.99 -10.50 6.71
CA THR A 265 -10.38 -10.90 6.99
C THR A 265 -10.81 -12.09 6.15
N ASN A 266 -10.41 -12.15 4.88
CA ASN A 266 -10.65 -13.32 4.02
C ASN A 266 -9.95 -14.59 4.55
N GLN A 267 -8.69 -14.47 5.02
CA GLN A 267 -7.92 -15.61 5.50
C GLN A 267 -8.53 -16.28 6.73
N TYR A 268 -9.13 -15.50 7.62
CA TYR A 268 -9.67 -15.99 8.89
C TYR A 268 -11.21 -16.02 8.95
N GLY A 269 -11.91 -15.65 7.87
CA GLY A 269 -13.37 -15.66 7.83
C GLY A 269 -14.02 -14.60 8.72
N ILE A 270 -13.37 -13.45 8.87
CA ILE A 270 -13.91 -12.30 9.60
C ILE A 270 -14.74 -11.46 8.61
N HIS A 271 -15.99 -11.19 8.94
CA HIS A 271 -16.82 -10.22 8.22
C HIS A 271 -16.46 -8.80 8.64
N TYR A 272 -16.68 -7.81 7.77
CA TYR A 272 -16.39 -6.42 8.12
C TYR A 272 -17.38 -5.45 7.47
N VAL A 273 -17.61 -4.33 8.15
CA VAL A 273 -18.31 -3.15 7.64
C VAL A 273 -17.30 -2.00 7.62
N SER A 274 -17.00 -1.48 6.43
CA SER A 274 -16.01 -0.41 6.21
C SER A 274 -16.22 0.24 4.85
N ALA A 275 -15.63 1.42 4.65
CA ALA A 275 -15.44 1.96 3.31
C ALA A 275 -14.37 1.16 2.55
N PRO A 276 -14.43 1.12 1.19
CA PRO A 276 -13.36 0.54 0.40
C PRO A 276 -12.04 1.29 0.62
N PHE A 277 -10.90 0.68 0.28
CA PHE A 277 -9.60 1.30 0.55
C PHE A 277 -9.33 2.57 -0.26
N GLU A 278 -10.09 2.80 -1.35
CA GLU A 278 -9.94 3.96 -2.24
C GLU A 278 -10.79 5.18 -1.82
N ALA A 279 -11.74 5.01 -0.89
CA ALA A 279 -12.72 6.05 -0.58
C ALA A 279 -12.99 6.20 0.91
N GLU A 280 -13.32 7.43 1.31
CA GLU A 280 -13.79 7.71 2.66
C GLU A 280 -15.22 7.17 2.89
N PRO A 281 -15.58 6.81 4.14
CA PRO A 281 -16.94 6.41 4.49
C PRO A 281 -17.98 7.47 4.13
N SER A 282 -19.06 7.05 3.45
CA SER A 282 -20.20 7.92 3.17
C SER A 282 -21.01 8.20 4.45
N ALA A 283 -21.76 9.32 4.47
CA ALA A 283 -22.65 9.63 5.60
C ALA A 283 -23.70 8.54 5.85
N ALA A 284 -24.18 7.87 4.79
CA ALA A 284 -25.13 6.77 4.89
C ALA A 284 -24.50 5.55 5.58
N LEU A 285 -23.27 5.18 5.18
CA LEU A 285 -22.52 4.10 5.81
C LEU A 285 -22.23 4.40 7.28
N VAL A 286 -21.80 5.62 7.62
CA VAL A 286 -21.57 6.02 9.02
C VAL A 286 -22.86 5.92 9.84
N ALA A 287 -24.00 6.34 9.30
CA ALA A 287 -25.29 6.21 9.97
C ALA A 287 -25.70 4.74 10.20
N GLN A 288 -25.45 3.87 9.21
CA GLN A 288 -25.63 2.42 9.33
C GLN A 288 -24.75 1.84 10.44
N MET A 289 -23.45 2.13 10.43
CA MET A 289 -22.52 1.67 11.46
C MET A 289 -22.97 2.08 12.87
N ILE A 290 -23.35 3.35 13.07
CA ILE A 290 -23.82 3.83 14.38
C ILE A 290 -25.05 3.06 14.85
N LYS A 291 -26.00 2.80 13.95
CA LYS A 291 -27.22 2.04 14.26
C LYS A 291 -26.87 0.62 14.67
N GLU A 292 -26.10 -0.10 13.86
CA GLU A 292 -25.76 -1.51 14.10
C GLU A 292 -24.91 -1.69 15.35
N ILE A 293 -23.92 -0.81 15.58
CA ILE A 293 -23.08 -0.83 16.78
C ILE A 293 -23.94 -0.67 18.05
N LYS A 294 -24.92 0.24 18.05
CA LYS A 294 -25.85 0.44 19.18
C LYS A 294 -26.77 -0.76 19.39
N GLU A 295 -27.37 -1.28 18.32
CA GLU A 295 -28.35 -2.37 18.39
C GLU A 295 -27.71 -3.69 18.83
N GLN A 296 -26.51 -3.98 18.34
CA GLN A 296 -25.79 -5.24 18.60
C GLN A 296 -24.78 -5.14 19.75
N ASN A 297 -24.69 -3.97 20.39
CA ASN A 297 -23.73 -3.66 21.46
C ASN A 297 -22.29 -4.05 21.05
N ILE A 298 -21.88 -3.61 19.86
CA ILE A 298 -20.55 -3.89 19.34
C ILE A 298 -19.51 -3.14 20.20
N PRO A 299 -18.48 -3.82 20.73
CA PRO A 299 -17.60 -3.22 21.72
C PRO A 299 -16.55 -2.28 21.14
N VAL A 300 -16.25 -2.40 19.83
CA VAL A 300 -15.09 -1.77 19.20
C VAL A 300 -15.43 -1.17 17.83
N ILE A 301 -14.89 0.02 17.56
CA ILE A 301 -14.75 0.61 16.22
C ILE A 301 -13.26 0.72 15.89
N TYR A 302 -12.83 0.10 14.80
CA TYR A 302 -11.43 0.10 14.38
C TYR A 302 -11.10 1.32 13.50
N TYR A 303 -9.82 1.70 13.49
CA TYR A 303 -9.29 2.76 12.62
C TYR A 303 -7.90 2.40 12.10
N GLU A 304 -7.44 3.10 11.06
CA GLU A 304 -6.15 2.90 10.39
C GLU A 304 -5.03 3.79 10.95
N GLU A 305 -3.78 3.39 10.74
CA GLU A 305 -2.60 4.16 11.14
C GLU A 305 -2.40 5.43 10.28
N LEU A 306 -1.63 6.39 10.80
CA LEU A 306 -1.15 7.57 10.07
C LEU A 306 -2.22 8.55 9.53
N VAL A 307 -3.50 8.26 9.78
CA VAL A 307 -4.64 9.12 9.46
C VAL A 307 -5.31 9.60 10.75
N ASP A 308 -5.82 10.84 10.76
CA ASP A 308 -6.62 11.37 11.88
C ASP A 308 -8.00 10.68 11.91
N PRO A 309 -8.31 9.86 12.94
CA PRO A 309 -9.45 8.94 12.90
C PRO A 309 -10.79 9.61 13.27
N LYS A 310 -11.10 10.75 12.66
CA LYS A 310 -12.27 11.59 13.01
C LYS A 310 -13.60 10.85 12.90
N ILE A 311 -13.76 10.02 11.87
CA ILE A 311 -15.00 9.24 11.65
C ILE A 311 -15.15 8.20 12.75
N SER A 312 -14.08 7.44 13.03
CA SER A 312 -14.08 6.45 14.11
C SER A 312 -14.32 7.10 15.49
N GLN A 313 -13.78 8.30 15.73
CA GLN A 313 -14.05 9.07 16.95
C GLN A 313 -15.51 9.48 17.05
N MET A 314 -16.11 9.99 15.98
CA MET A 314 -17.54 10.34 15.95
C MET A 314 -18.42 9.12 16.26
N ILE A 315 -18.14 7.98 15.63
CA ILE A 315 -18.89 6.73 15.85
C ILE A 315 -18.72 6.28 17.31
N SER A 316 -17.51 6.32 17.86
CA SER A 316 -17.22 6.02 19.26
C SER A 316 -18.01 6.92 20.21
N ASP A 317 -18.02 8.24 19.99
CA ASP A 317 -18.71 9.20 20.84
C ASP A 317 -20.23 8.98 20.85
N GLU A 318 -20.80 8.61 19.71
CA GLU A 318 -22.23 8.35 19.56
C GLU A 318 -22.66 7.01 20.16
N THR A 319 -21.82 5.99 20.08
CA THR A 319 -22.18 4.59 20.38
C THR A 319 -21.65 4.10 21.72
N GLY A 320 -20.56 4.69 22.22
CA GLY A 320 -19.79 4.20 23.36
C GLY A 320 -18.82 3.06 23.01
N ALA A 321 -18.69 2.66 21.74
CA ALA A 321 -17.72 1.66 21.31
C ALA A 321 -16.28 2.17 21.49
N LYS A 322 -15.38 1.30 21.93
CA LYS A 322 -13.97 1.65 22.13
C LYS A 322 -13.26 1.76 20.79
N MET A 323 -12.45 2.81 20.62
CA MET A 323 -11.54 2.90 19.48
C MET A 323 -10.32 2.01 19.67
N LEU A 324 -10.01 1.16 18.69
CA LEU A 324 -8.78 0.38 18.63
C LEU A 324 -8.13 0.49 17.24
N LEU A 325 -6.81 0.61 17.21
CA LEU A 325 -6.05 0.62 15.96
C LEU A 325 -6.06 -0.79 15.33
N LEU A 326 -6.32 -0.88 14.04
CA LEU A 326 -6.07 -2.08 13.25
C LEU A 326 -5.03 -1.72 12.19
N HIS A 327 -3.76 -1.97 12.52
CA HIS A 327 -2.61 -1.44 11.79
C HIS A 327 -2.38 -2.24 10.50
N SER A 328 -2.48 -1.60 9.33
CA SER A 328 -2.28 -2.27 8.04
C SER A 328 -0.82 -2.61 7.76
N CYS A 329 0.12 -1.91 8.40
CA CYS A 329 1.57 -2.10 8.28
C CYS A 329 2.19 -1.58 6.98
N HIS A 330 1.45 -0.87 6.13
CA HIS A 330 2.01 -0.30 4.89
C HIS A 330 3.19 0.65 5.19
N ASN A 331 3.10 1.40 6.29
CA ASN A 331 4.15 2.26 6.81
C ASN A 331 4.04 2.38 8.34
N VAL A 332 5.01 3.03 8.98
CA VAL A 332 5.04 3.30 10.42
C VAL A 332 5.34 4.76 10.69
N SER A 333 5.03 5.25 11.88
CA SER A 333 5.44 6.61 12.26
C SER A 333 6.97 6.71 12.35
N LYS A 334 7.51 7.93 12.27
CA LYS A 334 8.95 8.16 12.47
C LYS A 334 9.41 7.73 13.86
N GLU A 335 8.54 7.86 14.86
CA GLU A 335 8.82 7.45 16.23
C GLU A 335 8.92 5.91 16.31
N ASP A 336 7.93 5.21 15.76
CA ASP A 336 7.91 3.74 15.71
C ASP A 336 9.12 3.18 14.97
N PHE A 337 9.47 3.78 13.82
CA PHE A 337 10.65 3.40 13.04
C PHE A 337 11.94 3.55 13.87
N ASN A 338 12.11 4.68 14.56
CA ASN A 338 13.30 4.92 15.40
C ASN A 338 13.33 4.02 16.65
N ASN A 339 12.17 3.61 17.15
CA ASN A 339 12.03 2.69 18.27
C ASN A 339 12.21 1.22 17.88
N GLY A 340 12.38 0.92 16.58
CA GLY A 340 12.58 -0.44 16.09
C GLY A 340 11.32 -1.30 16.13
N VAL A 341 10.15 -0.69 15.99
CA VAL A 341 8.89 -1.41 15.77
C VAL A 341 9.04 -2.32 14.55
N THR A 342 8.49 -3.53 14.64
CA THR A 342 8.56 -4.56 13.60
C THR A 342 7.18 -4.91 13.08
N TYR A 343 7.10 -5.48 11.88
CA TYR A 343 5.86 -6.03 11.33
C TYR A 343 5.20 -7.00 12.32
N LEU A 344 6.00 -7.92 12.90
CA LEU A 344 5.50 -8.90 13.86
C LEU A 344 4.91 -8.23 15.11
N SER A 345 5.53 -7.16 15.62
CA SER A 345 5.02 -6.45 16.80
C SER A 345 3.69 -5.74 16.52
N LEU A 346 3.53 -5.16 15.32
CA LEU A 346 2.29 -4.52 14.88
C LEU A 346 1.17 -5.55 14.71
N MET A 347 1.49 -6.68 14.09
CA MET A 347 0.50 -7.76 13.89
C MET A 347 0.10 -8.44 15.21
N LYS A 348 1.03 -8.59 16.17
CA LYS A 348 0.67 -9.05 17.52
C LYS A 348 -0.22 -8.05 18.25
N GLN A 349 -0.02 -6.75 18.06
CA GLN A 349 -0.95 -5.74 18.57
C GLN A 349 -2.34 -5.85 17.91
N ASN A 350 -2.39 -6.17 16.61
CA ASN A 350 -3.65 -6.46 15.92
C ASN A 350 -4.35 -7.70 16.50
N VAL A 351 -3.62 -8.78 16.83
CA VAL A 351 -4.19 -9.96 17.53
C VAL A 351 -4.89 -9.54 18.81
N GLU A 352 -4.22 -8.77 19.67
CA GLU A 352 -4.78 -8.31 20.94
C GLU A 352 -6.01 -7.41 20.73
N ASN A 353 -6.00 -6.55 19.72
CA ASN A 353 -7.13 -5.68 19.42
C ASN A 353 -8.32 -6.46 18.84
N LEU A 354 -8.07 -7.41 17.93
CA LEU A 354 -9.08 -8.31 17.38
C LEU A 354 -9.73 -9.15 18.46
N LYS A 355 -8.94 -9.65 19.42
CA LYS A 355 -9.46 -10.38 20.58
C LYS A 355 -10.45 -9.56 21.40
N VAL A 356 -10.24 -8.25 21.52
CA VAL A 356 -11.18 -7.37 22.23
C VAL A 356 -12.45 -7.10 21.41
N GLY A 357 -12.33 -6.89 20.10
CA GLY A 357 -13.50 -6.59 19.28
C GLY A 357 -14.37 -7.80 18.93
N LEU A 358 -13.78 -9.00 18.93
CA LEU A 358 -14.46 -10.25 18.59
C LEU A 358 -15.00 -11.02 19.82
N ASP A 359 -14.61 -10.63 21.04
CA ASP A 359 -15.21 -11.15 22.29
C ASP A 359 -16.65 -10.63 22.52
#